data_AF-A0A7C3H6M4-F1
#
_entry.id   AF-A0A7C3H6M4-F1
#
_cell.length_a   1.000
_cell.length_b   1.000
_cell.length_c   1.000
_cell.angle_alpha   90.00
_cell.angle_beta   90.00
_cell.angle_gamma   90.00
#
_symmetry.space_group_name_H-M   'P 1'
#
loop_
_entity.id
_entity.type
_entity.pdbx_description
1 polymer ?
#
loop_
_entity_poly.entity_id
_entity_poly.type
_entity_poly.pdbx_seq_one_letter_code
_entity_poly.pdbx_strand_id
1 'polypeptide(L)' 'RGPLKARLRESVLGDTLADTGLFDRKYLQHLVDAHQSGVRDYSAPLWSLLMFESFQRQIANA' A
#
# COMPACT_ATOMS: atom_id res chain seq x y z
N ARG A 1 14.57 -8.06 1.54
CA ARG A 1 15.24 -7.05 0.70
C ARG A 1 14.94 -7.41 -0.75
N GLY A 2 14.62 -6.44 -1.60
CA GLY A 2 14.28 -6.70 -3.00
C GLY A 2 13.34 -5.62 -3.56
N PRO A 3 13.36 -5.39 -4.89
CA PRO A 3 12.62 -4.30 -5.54
C PRO A 3 11.10 -4.39 -5.33
N LEU A 4 10.53 -5.59 -5.20
CA LEU A 4 9.10 -5.76 -4.92
C LEU A 4 8.69 -5.28 -3.52
N LYS A 5 9.53 -5.50 -2.49
CA LYS A 5 9.24 -5.02 -1.14
C LYS A 5 9.26 -3.49 -1.09
N ALA A 6 10.20 -2.86 -1.79
CA ALA A 6 10.26 -1.40 -1.89
C ALA A 6 9.02 -0.85 -2.58
N ARG A 7 8.67 -1.39 -3.76
CA ARG A 7 7.48 -0.97 -4.52
C ARG A 7 6.17 -1.10 -3.75
N LEU A 8 5.96 -2.24 -3.07
CA LEU A 8 4.77 -2.41 -2.22
C LEU A 8 4.67 -1.31 -1.16
N ARG A 9 5.79 -1.01 -0.49
CA ARG A 9 5.84 0.03 0.53
C ARG A 9 5.56 1.40 -0.07
N GLU A 10 6.20 1.73 -1.18
CA GLU A 10 6.03 3.00 -1.89
C GLU A 10 4.60 3.21 -2.38
N SER A 11 3.94 2.17 -2.92
CA SER A 11 2.54 2.28 -3.36
C SER A 11 1.58 2.43 -2.18
N VAL A 12 1.71 1.61 -1.14
CA VAL A 12 0.78 1.64 0.01
C VAL A 12 1.00 2.89 0.89
N LEU A 13 2.23 3.40 0.94
CA LEU A 13 2.61 4.58 1.71
C LEU A 13 2.91 5.78 0.79
N GLY A 14 2.39 5.78 -0.43
CA GLY A 14 2.53 6.87 -1.38
C GLY A 14 1.46 7.93 -1.21
N ASP A 15 1.61 9.03 -1.93
CA ASP A 15 0.67 10.15 -1.91
C ASP A 15 -0.68 9.76 -2.50
N THR A 16 -0.71 8.88 -3.51
CA THR A 16 -1.95 8.42 -4.15
C THR A 16 -3.00 7.91 -3.15
N LEU A 17 -2.60 7.12 -2.14
CA LEU A 17 -3.53 6.69 -1.10
C LEU A 17 -3.77 7.76 -0.03
N ALA A 18 -2.75 8.56 0.30
CA ALA A 18 -2.86 9.63 1.27
C ALA A 18 -3.89 10.69 0.84
N ASP A 19 -3.84 11.07 -0.45
CA ASP A 19 -4.69 12.10 -1.05
C ASP A 19 -6.17 11.70 -1.09
N THR A 20 -6.49 10.40 -0.97
CA THR A 20 -7.89 9.96 -0.87
C THR A 20 -8.54 10.33 0.45
N GLY A 21 -7.75 10.56 1.52
CA GLY A 21 -8.26 10.79 2.87
C GLY A 21 -8.98 9.59 3.50
N LEU A 22 -8.96 8.41 2.87
CA LEU A 22 -9.72 7.23 3.30
C LEU A 22 -8.99 6.36 4.34
N PHE A 23 -7.66 6.48 4.43
CA PHE A 23 -6.83 5.53 5.17
C PHE A 23 -5.99 6.19 6.27
N ASP A 24 -5.89 5.51 7.40
CA ASP A 24 -4.94 5.88 8.45
C ASP A 24 -3.51 5.48 8.05
N ARG A 25 -2.64 6.47 7.90
CA ARG A 25 -1.24 6.29 7.52
C ARG A 25 -0.45 5.40 8.47
N LYS A 26 -0.65 5.53 9.78
CA LYS A 26 0.05 4.73 10.79
C LYS A 26 -0.39 3.27 10.72
N TYR A 27 -1.67 3.02 10.46
CA TYR A 27 -2.17 1.66 10.30
C TYR A 27 -1.66 1.01 9.02
N LEU A 28 -1.62 1.74 7.89
CA LEU A 28 -1.00 1.24 6.66
C LEU A 28 0.49 0.88 6.87
N GLN A 29 1.22 1.72 7.61
CA GLN A 29 2.61 1.46 7.97
C GLN A 29 2.74 0.15 8.78
N HIS A 30 1.86 -0.06 9.76
CA HIS A 30 1.82 -1.30 10.54
C HIS A 30 1.59 -2.54 9.66
N LEU A 31 0.63 -2.51 8.73
CA LEU A 31 0.34 -3.63 7.83
C LEU A 31 1.57 -3.99 6.98
N VAL A 32 2.23 -2.98 6.40
CA VAL A 32 3.41 -3.16 5.58
C VAL A 32 4.58 -3.74 6.40
N ASP A 33 4.86 -3.17 7.57
CA ASP A 33 5.99 -3.61 8.40
C ASP A 33 5.78 -5.03 8.93
N ALA A 34 4.58 -5.34 9.42
CA ALA A 34 4.26 -6.68 9.92
C ALA A 34 4.32 -7.74 8.80
N HIS A 35 3.88 -7.40 7.58
CA HIS A 35 3.98 -8.30 6.44
C HIS A 35 5.41 -8.49 5.95
N GLN A 36 6.18 -7.41 5.80
CA GLN A 36 7.52 -7.50 5.24
C GLN A 36 8.53 -8.15 6.18
N SER A 37 8.31 -8.03 7.49
CA SER A 37 9.09 -8.71 8.53
C SER A 37 8.70 -10.18 8.69
N GLY A 38 7.55 -10.61 8.17
CA GLY A 38 7.03 -11.96 8.33
C GLY A 38 6.35 -12.21 9.67
N VAL A 39 6.14 -11.17 10.49
CA VAL A 39 5.45 -11.27 11.79
C VAL A 39 3.97 -11.62 11.61
N ARG A 40 3.33 -11.11 10.55
CA ARG A 40 1.95 -11.46 10.18
C ARG A 40 1.78 -11.47 8.67
N ASP A 41 0.92 -12.34 8.17
CA ASP A 41 0.54 -12.31 6.76
C ASP A 41 -0.63 -11.34 6.52
N TYR A 42 -0.33 -10.23 5.83
CA TYR A 42 -1.31 -9.26 5.32
C TYR A 42 -1.36 -9.23 3.79
N SER A 43 -1.00 -10.31 3.11
CA SER A 43 -0.95 -10.37 1.63
C SER A 43 -2.28 -9.95 0.98
N ALA A 44 -3.41 -10.46 1.50
CA ALA A 44 -4.74 -10.16 0.95
C ALA A 44 -5.10 -8.66 1.04
N PRO A 45 -5.12 -8.01 2.22
CA PRO A 45 -5.45 -6.58 2.29
C PRO A 45 -4.42 -5.70 1.57
N LEU A 46 -3.13 -6.05 1.59
CA LEU A 46 -2.10 -5.30 0.86
C LEU A 46 -2.30 -5.39 -0.65
N TRP A 47 -2.70 -6.55 -1.17
CA TRP A 47 -3.05 -6.69 -2.58
C TRP A 47 -4.28 -5.86 -2.95
N SER A 48 -5.33 -5.85 -2.13
CA SER A 48 -6.50 -4.99 -2.37
C SER A 48 -6.14 -3.50 -2.39
N LEU A 49 -5.24 -3.06 -1.50
CA LEU A 49 -4.74 -1.69 -1.49
C LEU A 49 -3.94 -1.36 -2.76
N LEU A 50 -3.12 -2.27 -3.26
CA LEU A 50 -2.40 -2.08 -4.53
C LEU A 50 -3.36 -1.95 -5.72
N MET A 51 -4.40 -2.77 -5.77
CA MET A 51 -5.41 -2.68 -6.83
C MET A 51 -6.16 -1.36 -6.77
N PHE A 52 -6.57 -0.93 -5.57
CA PHE A 52 -7.25 0.34 -5.38
C PHE A 52 -6.35 1.53 -5.73
N GLU A 53 -5.10 1.54 -5.28
CA GLU A 53 -4.12 2.56 -5.60
C GLU A 53 -3.87 2.67 -7.11
N SER A 54 -3.75 1.52 -7.80
CA SER A 54 -3.61 1.51 -9.25
C SER A 54 -4.84 2.04 -9.99
N PHE A 55 -6.04 1.73 -9.48
CA PHE A 55 -7.29 2.30 -10.00
C PHE A 55 -7.32 3.83 -9.83
N GLN A 56 -6.93 4.35 -8.67
CA GLN A 56 -6.84 5.79 -8.41
C GLN A 56 -5.89 6.50 -9.39
N ARG A 57 -4.70 5.94 -9.62
CA ARG A 57 -3.78 6.49 -10.64
C ARG A 57 -4.39 6.46 -12.04
N GLN A 58 -5.17 5.43 -12.38
CA GLN A 58 -5.76 5.32 -13.71
C GLN A 58 -6.82 6.40 -13.94
N ILE A 59 -7.66 6.68 -12.95
CA ILE A 59 -8.71 7.71 -13.08
C ILE A 59 -8.16 9.14 -12.96
N ALA A 60 -7.06 9.36 -12.23
CA ALA A 60 -6.42 10.67 -12.12
C ALA A 60 -5.65 11.07 -13.40
N ASN A 61 -5.25 10.08 -14.21
CA ASN A 61 -4.59 10.29 -15.50
C ASN A 61 -5.57 10.28 -16.70
N ALA A 62 -6.88 10.15 -16.44
CA ALA A 62 -7.95 10.19 -17.44
C ALA A 62 -8.51 11.61 -17.57
#